data_AF-A0A7Z0LEI5-F1
#
_entry.id   AF-A0A7Z0LEI5-F1
#
_cell.length_a   1.000
_cell.length_b   1.000
_cell.length_c   1.000
_cell.angle_alpha   90.00
_cell.angle_beta   90.00
_cell.angle_gamma   90.00
#
_symmetry.space_group_name_H-M   'P 1'
#
loop_
_entity.id
_entity.type
_entity.pdbx_description
1 polymer ?
#
loop_
_entity_poly.entity_id
_entity_poly.type
_entity_poly.pdbx_seq_one_letter_code
_entity_poly.pdbx_strand_id
1 'polypeptide(L)'
;GTTVAFKEPVDTTGEGDKPATVVVTYPDGSSEEVPVTVKVSKPATDADKNTPVAKDQTVEPGSTPKAEDSIANLPELPAGTTVA
;
A
#
# COMPACT_ATOMS: atom_id res chain seq x y z
N GLY A 1 1.15 -35.03 -0.54
CA GLY A 1 1.09 -34.08 -1.67
C GLY A 1 2.38 -33.28 -1.71
N THR A 2 2.64 -32.54 -2.78
CA THR A 2 3.81 -31.65 -2.87
C THR A 2 3.63 -30.45 -1.93
N THR A 3 4.69 -30.07 -1.22
CA THR A 3 4.72 -28.87 -0.37
C THR A 3 5.76 -27.87 -0.88
N VAL A 4 5.56 -26.60 -0.54
CA VAL A 4 6.45 -25.50 -0.94
C VAL A 4 6.74 -24.61 0.26
N ALA A 5 7.99 -24.18 0.40
CA ALA A 5 8.42 -23.24 1.42
C ALA A 5 9.59 -22.40 0.91
N PHE A 6 9.76 -21.18 1.43
CA PHE A 6 11.02 -20.48 1.23
C PHE A 6 12.12 -21.18 2.03
N LYS A 7 13.31 -21.31 1.43
CA LYS A 7 14.49 -21.88 2.08
C LYS A 7 14.92 -21.05 3.30
N GLU A 8 14.79 -19.73 3.19
CA GLU A 8 15.04 -18.75 4.25
C GLU A 8 13.95 -17.67 4.23
N PRO A 9 13.67 -16.99 5.36
CA PRO A 9 12.73 -15.86 5.39
C PRO A 9 13.18 -14.75 4.44
N VAL A 10 12.26 -14.26 3.59
CA VAL A 10 12.54 -13.16 2.67
C VAL A 10 12.44 -11.82 3.41
N ASP A 11 13.51 -11.02 3.38
CA ASP A 11 13.49 -9.66 3.93
C ASP A 11 12.63 -8.72 3.08
N THR A 12 11.53 -8.27 3.65
CA THR A 12 10.55 -7.37 3.03
C THR A 12 10.56 -5.95 3.62
N THR A 13 11.57 -5.61 4.44
CA THR A 13 11.63 -4.30 5.11
C THR A 13 11.99 -3.14 4.17
N GLY A 14 12.66 -3.43 3.04
CA GLY A 14 13.02 -2.45 2.03
C GLY A 14 12.50 -2.82 0.66
N GLU A 15 12.15 -1.81 -0.13
CA GLU A 15 11.77 -1.96 -1.53
C GLU A 15 12.83 -2.63 -2.40
N GLY A 16 12.37 -3.15 -3.53
CA GLY A 16 13.20 -3.68 -4.59
C GLY A 16 13.04 -5.17 -4.79
N ASP A 17 13.80 -5.67 -5.75
CA ASP A 17 13.81 -7.08 -6.09
C ASP A 17 14.70 -7.85 -5.10
N LYS A 18 14.12 -8.85 -4.43
CA LYS A 18 14.78 -9.69 -3.44
C LYS A 18 14.97 -11.10 -4.03
N PRO A 19 16.22 -11.57 -4.21
CA PRO A 19 16.44 -12.96 -4.58
C PRO A 19 15.99 -13.87 -3.42
N ALA A 20 15.30 -14.96 -3.75
CA ALA A 20 14.88 -15.96 -2.79
C ALA A 20 14.96 -17.36 -3.41
N THR A 21 14.98 -18.37 -2.56
CA THR A 21 14.95 -19.77 -3.00
C THR A 21 13.72 -20.46 -2.41
N VAL A 22 12.97 -21.14 -3.27
CA VAL A 22 11.84 -21.98 -2.86
C VAL A 22 12.30 -23.43 -2.85
N VAL A 23 12.01 -24.14 -1.77
CA VAL A 23 12.18 -25.59 -1.65
C VAL A 23 10.84 -26.24 -1.98
N VAL A 24 10.84 -27.10 -2.99
CA VAL A 24 9.68 -27.92 -3.36
C VAL A 24 9.95 -29.34 -2.85
N THR A 25 9.05 -29.88 -2.01
CA THR A 25 9.18 -31.24 -1.47
C THR A 25 8.06 -32.11 -2.04
N TYR A 26 8.43 -33.19 -2.71
CA TYR A 26 7.48 -34.12 -3.34
C TYR A 26 7.02 -35.21 -2.35
N PRO A 27 5.91 -35.93 -2.63
CA PRO A 27 5.41 -36.99 -1.75
C PRO A 27 6.38 -38.15 -1.53
N ASP A 28 7.32 -38.37 -2.44
CA ASP A 28 8.36 -39.41 -2.35
C ASP A 28 9.53 -38.97 -1.44
N GLY A 29 9.49 -37.76 -0.90
CA GLY A 29 10.51 -37.19 -0.03
C GLY A 29 11.67 -36.54 -0.79
N SER A 30 11.69 -36.61 -2.12
CA SER A 30 12.65 -35.85 -2.93
C SER A 30 12.35 -34.35 -2.87
N SER A 31 13.37 -33.53 -3.17
CA SER A 31 13.24 -32.08 -3.14
C SER A 31 14.10 -31.39 -4.18
N GLU A 32 13.63 -30.23 -4.64
CA GLU A 32 14.34 -29.36 -5.58
C GLU A 32 14.32 -27.91 -5.08
N GLU A 33 15.38 -27.16 -5.42
CA GLU A 33 15.52 -25.74 -5.09
C GLU A 33 15.30 -24.88 -6.34
N VAL A 34 14.37 -23.94 -6.25
CA VAL A 34 14.01 -23.05 -7.35
C VAL A 34 14.35 -21.60 -6.98
N PRO A 35 15.30 -20.95 -7.70
CA PRO A 35 15.58 -19.54 -7.50
C PRO A 35 14.41 -18.69 -8.04
N VAL A 36 13.98 -17.71 -7.25
CA VAL A 36 12.90 -16.78 -7.59
C VAL A 36 13.30 -15.35 -7.23
N THR A 37 12.53 -14.39 -7.73
CA THR A 37 12.66 -12.98 -7.36
C THR A 37 11.35 -12.50 -6.75
N VAL A 38 11.42 -11.98 -5.53
CA VAL A 38 10.29 -11.36 -4.84
C VAL A 38 10.42 -9.85 -4.97
N LYS A 39 9.48 -9.21 -5.66
CA LYS A 39 9.45 -7.76 -5.80
C LYS A 39 8.72 -7.14 -4.60
N VAL A 40 9.44 -6.38 -3.79
CA VAL A 40 8.88 -5.65 -2.63
C VAL A 40 8.60 -4.21 -3.05
N SER A 41 7.35 -3.77 -2.92
CA SER A 41 6.93 -2.41 -3.21
C SER A 41 6.62 -1.63 -1.93
N LYS A 42 6.74 -0.31 -2.02
CA LYS A 42 6.23 0.61 -0.99
C LYS A 42 4.74 0.32 -0.74
N PRO A 43 4.29 0.31 0.52
CA PRO A 43 2.86 0.37 0.78
C PRO A 43 2.32 1.70 0.22
N ALA A 44 1.15 1.64 -0.42
CA ALA A 44 0.48 2.84 -0.90
C ALA A 44 0.19 3.79 0.28
N THR A 45 0.52 5.06 0.10
CA THR A 45 0.27 6.13 1.07
C THR A 45 -1.21 6.44 1.15
N ASP A 46 -1.62 7.21 2.17
CA ASP A 46 -3.01 7.70 2.24
C ASP A 46 -3.35 8.61 1.06
N ALA A 47 -2.39 9.38 0.54
CA ALA A 47 -2.59 10.19 -0.67
C ALA A 47 -2.78 9.33 -1.94
N ASP A 48 -2.12 8.17 -2.03
CA ASP A 48 -2.30 7.25 -3.16
C ASP A 48 -3.68 6.58 -3.16
N LYS A 49 -4.28 6.42 -1.97
CA LYS A 49 -5.55 5.71 -1.77
C LYS A 49 -6.77 6.63 -1.78
N ASN A 50 -6.59 7.92 -1.54
CA ASN A 50 -7.68 8.86 -1.34
C ASN A 50 -7.58 10.03 -2.33
N THR A 51 -8.69 10.37 -2.97
CA THR A 51 -8.78 11.55 -3.82
C THR A 51 -9.76 12.53 -3.17
N PRO A 52 -9.31 13.73 -2.73
CA PRO A 52 -10.22 14.74 -2.23
C PRO A 52 -11.07 15.28 -3.38
N VAL A 53 -12.37 15.44 -3.12
CA VAL A 53 -13.33 15.99 -4.07
C VAL A 53 -13.50 17.46 -3.76
N ALA A 54 -12.95 18.30 -4.63
CA ALA A 54 -13.11 19.75 -4.53
C ALA A 54 -14.58 20.16 -4.74
N LYS A 55 -14.97 21.22 -4.06
CA LYS A 55 -16.29 21.83 -4.11
C LYS A 55 -16.14 23.34 -4.07
N ASP A 56 -16.87 24.04 -4.92
CA ASP A 56 -16.92 25.49 -4.86
C ASP A 56 -17.56 25.96 -3.55
N GLN A 57 -16.97 26.99 -2.95
CA GLN A 57 -17.56 27.72 -1.84
C GLN A 57 -17.88 29.14 -2.26
N THR A 58 -18.94 29.69 -1.68
CA THR A 58 -19.32 31.09 -1.84
C THR A 58 -19.58 31.66 -0.46
N VAL A 59 -18.94 32.79 -0.17
CA VAL A 59 -19.05 33.50 1.11
C VAL A 59 -19.39 34.96 0.86
N GLU A 60 -19.99 35.62 1.84
CA GLU A 60 -20.31 37.04 1.74
C GLU A 60 -19.04 37.91 1.71
N PRO A 61 -19.05 39.08 1.04
CA PRO A 61 -17.92 40.00 1.04
C PRO A 61 -17.47 40.36 2.46
N GLY A 62 -16.17 40.23 2.72
CA GLY A 62 -15.57 40.46 4.05
C GLY A 62 -15.54 39.24 4.97
N SER A 63 -16.12 38.10 4.55
CA SER A 63 -15.98 36.83 5.28
C SER A 63 -14.68 36.11 4.93
N THR A 64 -14.18 35.31 5.87
CA THR A 64 -13.06 34.37 5.64
C THR A 64 -13.60 33.00 5.25
N PRO A 65 -13.32 32.49 4.04
CA PRO A 65 -13.68 31.13 3.63
C PRO A 65 -12.96 30.07 4.48
N LYS A 66 -13.60 28.90 4.66
CA LYS A 66 -13.00 27.75 5.34
C LYS A 66 -12.56 26.71 4.32
N ALA A 67 -11.38 26.12 4.50
CA ALA A 67 -10.85 25.11 3.58
C ALA A 67 -11.70 23.82 3.64
N GLU A 68 -12.20 23.47 4.82
CA GLU A 68 -13.08 22.33 5.07
C GLU A 68 -14.35 22.39 4.22
N ASP A 69 -14.89 23.58 3.99
CA ASP A 69 -16.12 23.78 3.22
C ASP A 69 -15.91 23.55 1.70
N SER A 70 -14.65 23.47 1.24
CA SER A 70 -14.28 23.22 -0.16
C SER A 70 -13.97 21.75 -0.47
N ILE A 71 -14.02 20.84 0.50
CA ILE A 71 -13.76 19.41 0.28
C ILE A 71 -15.05 18.62 0.57
N ALA A 72 -15.72 18.16 -0.49
CA ALA A 72 -17.02 17.50 -0.40
C ALA A 72 -16.98 16.17 0.37
N ASN A 73 -15.86 15.45 0.31
CA ASN A 73 -15.69 14.12 0.92
C ASN A 73 -14.74 14.12 2.11
N LEU A 74 -14.58 15.25 2.81
CA LEU A 74 -13.71 15.34 3.99
C LEU A 74 -13.95 14.23 5.04
N PRO A 75 -15.21 13.82 5.34
CA PRO A 75 -15.49 12.72 6.28
C PRO A 75 -15.07 11.33 5.79
N GLU A 76 -14.83 11.17 4.49
CA GLU A 76 -14.37 9.91 3.88
C GLU A 76 -12.85 9.79 3.86
N LEU A 77 -12.13 10.91 4.09
CA LEU A 77 -10.69 10.91 4.19
C LEU A 77 -10.23 10.32 5.54
N PRO A 78 -8.99 9.80 5.63
CA PRO A 78 -8.45 9.25 6.88
C PRO A 78 -8.57 10.21 8.06
N ALA A 79 -8.84 9.67 9.25
CA ALA A 79 -8.95 10.47 10.46
C ALA A 79 -7.67 11.25 10.73
N GLY A 80 -7.80 12.55 11.04
CA GLY A 80 -6.66 13.46 11.23
C GLY A 80 -6.18 14.15 9.95
N THR A 81 -6.82 13.89 8.80
CA THR A 81 -6.59 14.70 7.58
C THR A 81 -6.90 16.16 7.87
N THR A 82 -5.94 17.04 7.58
CA THR A 82 -6.10 18.49 7.69
C THR A 82 -6.18 19.12 6.32
N VAL A 83 -6.94 20.21 6.25
CA VAL A 83 -7.07 21.07 5.07
C VAL A 83 -6.79 22.49 5.53
N ALA A 84 -6.14 23.28 4.69
CA ALA A 84 -5.69 24.63 5.01
C ALA A 84 -5.80 25.54 3.79
#